data_AF-A0A3D4NKR2-F1
#
_entry.id   AF-A0A3D4NKR2-F1
#
_cell.length_a   1.000
_cell.length_b   1.000
_cell.length_c   1.000
_cell.angle_alpha   90.00
_cell.angle_beta   90.00
_cell.angle_gamma   90.00
#
_symmetry.space_group_name_H-M   'P 1'
#
loop_
_entity.id
_entity.type
_entity.pdbx_description
1 polymer ?
#
loop_
_entity_poly.entity_id
_entity_poly.type
_entity_poly.pdbx_seq_one_letter_code
_entity_poly.pdbx_strand_id
1 'polypeptide(L)'
;VRAGHKVTGLVRSTEQANELSALGITPVIGTLDDSALLAEQARAADAVINAASSDHRAAVEALLDALRGTHKVFLHTSGSSIVGDASGGKSSDVVYYEDSLPEPTVDKAARVAIDNLILAAAKDGVNAAVICNTLIYGHSLGVNRDSVQLPRLLKQARKSGV
;
A
#
# COMPACT_ATOMS: atom_id res chain seq x y z
N VAL A 1 -3.56 15.86 -11.16
CA VAL A 1 -2.13 15.75 -10.78
C VAL A 1 -1.50 17.14 -10.66
N ARG A 2 -0.81 17.49 -9.56
CA ARG A 2 -0.38 18.89 -9.27
C ARG A 2 1.10 19.20 -9.55
N ALA A 3 1.98 18.21 -9.47
CA ALA A 3 3.43 18.39 -9.60
C ALA A 3 3.97 18.14 -11.03
N GLY A 4 3.09 18.07 -12.05
CA GLY A 4 3.49 17.87 -13.45
C GLY A 4 3.78 16.42 -13.86
N HIS A 5 3.63 15.44 -12.96
CA HIS A 5 3.78 14.02 -13.31
C HIS A 5 2.63 13.51 -14.18
N LYS A 6 2.93 12.50 -15.00
CA LYS A 6 1.91 11.65 -15.63
C LYS A 6 1.64 10.48 -14.69
N VAL A 7 0.38 10.28 -14.31
CA VAL A 7 0.00 9.24 -13.34
C VAL A 7 -0.95 8.27 -14.02
N THR A 8 -0.63 6.99 -13.93
CA THR A 8 -1.49 5.88 -14.34
C THR A 8 -1.99 5.16 -13.09
N GLY A 9 -3.29 4.87 -13.02
CA GLY A 9 -3.91 4.25 -11.85
C GLY A 9 -4.70 2.99 -12.21
N LEU A 10 -4.39 1.88 -11.54
CA LEU A 10 -5.13 0.62 -11.66
C LEU A 10 -6.48 0.72 -10.92
N VAL A 11 -7.55 0.36 -11.61
CA VAL A 11 -8.93 0.37 -11.08
C VAL A 11 -9.69 -0.86 -11.54
N ARG A 12 -10.70 -1.27 -10.76
CA ARG A 12 -11.43 -2.52 -11.00
C ARG A 12 -12.71 -2.31 -11.83
N SER A 13 -13.13 -1.07 -12.05
CA SER A 13 -14.39 -0.78 -12.73
C SER A 13 -14.31 0.50 -13.58
N THR A 14 -15.21 0.59 -14.54
CA THR A 14 -15.33 1.74 -15.44
C THR A 14 -15.71 3.01 -14.69
N GLU A 15 -16.51 2.90 -13.63
CA GLU A 15 -16.89 4.03 -12.78
C GLU A 15 -15.66 4.64 -12.11
N GLN A 16 -14.79 3.80 -11.55
CA GLN A 16 -13.51 4.24 -10.96
C GLN A 16 -12.56 4.81 -12.02
N ALA A 17 -12.59 4.27 -13.24
CA ALA A 17 -11.80 4.80 -14.36
C ALA A 17 -12.23 6.22 -14.73
N ASN A 18 -13.54 6.51 -14.70
CA ASN A 18 -14.09 7.83 -14.93
C ASN A 18 -13.70 8.81 -13.81
N GLU A 19 -13.76 8.37 -12.54
CA GLU A 19 -13.30 9.17 -11.39
C GLU A 19 -11.81 9.53 -11.52
N LEU A 20 -10.94 8.59 -11.89
CA LEU A 20 -9.51 8.88 -12.12
C LEU A 20 -9.29 9.84 -13.29
N SER A 21 -10.00 9.64 -14.40
CA SER A 21 -9.90 10.49 -15.59
C SER A 21 -10.28 11.94 -15.27
N ALA A 22 -11.32 12.15 -14.46
CA ALA A 22 -11.74 13.48 -13.99
C ALA A 22 -10.64 14.19 -13.15
N LEU A 23 -9.71 13.43 -12.57
CA LEU A 23 -8.56 13.95 -11.80
C LEU A 23 -7.29 14.13 -12.66
N GLY A 24 -7.39 13.86 -13.96
CA GLY A 24 -6.28 13.87 -14.91
C GLY A 24 -5.31 12.70 -14.71
N ILE A 25 -5.79 11.58 -14.16
CA ILE A 25 -5.04 10.33 -14.02
C ILE A 25 -5.49 9.39 -15.14
N THR A 26 -4.55 8.74 -15.83
CA THR A 26 -4.87 7.74 -16.86
C THR A 26 -5.29 6.44 -16.18
N PRO A 27 -6.54 5.98 -16.34
CA PRO A 27 -6.98 4.74 -15.72
C PRO A 27 -6.47 3.52 -16.49
N VAL A 28 -6.21 2.43 -15.77
CA VAL A 28 -5.99 1.09 -16.31
C VAL A 28 -6.99 0.17 -15.63
N ILE A 29 -7.87 -0.48 -16.41
CA ILE A 29 -8.85 -1.41 -15.87
C ILE A 29 -8.18 -2.77 -15.68
N GLY A 30 -8.23 -3.29 -14.45
CA GLY A 30 -7.67 -4.58 -14.08
C GLY A 30 -7.69 -4.81 -12.57
N THR A 31 -7.01 -5.85 -12.14
CA THR A 31 -6.97 -6.33 -10.76
C THR A 31 -5.54 -6.64 -10.31
N LEU A 32 -5.37 -6.92 -9.02
CA LEU A 32 -4.06 -7.34 -8.49
C LEU A 32 -3.67 -8.76 -8.90
N ASP A 33 -4.60 -9.53 -9.45
CA ASP A 33 -4.35 -10.88 -9.98
C ASP A 33 -3.87 -10.86 -11.44
N ASP A 34 -3.95 -9.70 -12.13
CA ASP A 34 -3.51 -9.54 -13.52
C ASP A 34 -1.99 -9.30 -13.62
N SER A 35 -1.19 -10.31 -13.27
CA SER A 35 0.28 -10.21 -13.17
C SER A 35 0.95 -9.67 -14.44
N ALA A 36 0.48 -10.08 -15.62
CA ALA A 36 1.00 -9.61 -16.91
C ALA A 36 0.76 -8.10 -17.10
N LEU A 37 -0.43 -7.61 -16.72
CA LEU A 37 -0.81 -6.21 -16.79
C LEU A 37 0.01 -5.38 -15.79
N LEU A 38 0.15 -5.85 -14.55
CA LEU A 38 0.99 -5.20 -13.54
C LEU A 38 2.42 -5.04 -14.03
N ALA A 39 2.98 -6.11 -14.60
CA ALA A 39 4.35 -6.11 -15.10
C ALA A 39 4.53 -5.17 -16.32
N GLU A 40 3.56 -5.11 -17.22
CA GLU A 40 3.55 -4.18 -18.35
C GLU A 40 3.58 -2.72 -17.87
N GLN A 41 2.65 -2.36 -16.97
CA GLN A 41 2.55 -1.00 -16.45
C GLN A 41 3.78 -0.61 -15.62
N ALA A 42 4.33 -1.53 -14.83
CA ALA A 42 5.55 -1.30 -14.06
C ALA A 42 6.77 -1.02 -14.96
N ARG A 43 6.93 -1.78 -16.05
CA ARG A 43 8.01 -1.54 -17.02
C ARG A 43 7.88 -0.19 -17.72
N ALA A 44 6.65 0.24 -18.01
CA ALA A 44 6.38 1.51 -18.68
C ALA A 44 6.56 2.74 -17.78
N ALA A 45 6.40 2.60 -16.46
CA ALA A 45 6.51 3.71 -15.51
C ALA A 45 7.96 4.01 -15.10
N ASP A 46 8.25 5.25 -14.70
CA ASP A 46 9.54 5.64 -14.09
C ASP A 46 9.61 5.26 -12.61
N ALA A 47 8.46 5.18 -11.94
CA ALA A 47 8.29 4.81 -10.55
C ALA A 47 6.94 4.10 -10.35
N VAL A 48 6.87 3.19 -9.40
CA VAL A 48 5.66 2.42 -9.06
C VAL A 48 5.34 2.64 -7.58
N ILE A 49 4.06 2.90 -7.28
CA ILE A 49 3.54 3.01 -5.92
C ILE A 49 2.47 1.92 -5.73
N ASN A 50 2.77 0.90 -4.93
CA ASN A 50 1.78 -0.08 -4.52
C ASN A 50 1.04 0.43 -3.27
N ALA A 51 -0.12 1.04 -3.51
CA ALA A 51 -1.05 1.52 -2.48
C ALA A 51 -2.40 0.78 -2.47
N ALA A 52 -2.50 -0.34 -3.20
CA ALA A 52 -3.78 -1.03 -3.41
C ALA A 52 -4.06 -2.07 -2.30
N SER A 53 -3.04 -2.83 -1.89
CA SER A 53 -3.11 -3.80 -0.80
C SER A 53 -1.71 -4.15 -0.31
N SER A 54 -1.49 -4.03 1.00
CA SER A 54 -0.26 -4.48 1.67
C SER A 54 -0.18 -6.00 1.82
N ASP A 55 -1.28 -6.72 1.57
CA ASP A 55 -1.40 -8.15 1.85
C ASP A 55 -1.36 -9.00 0.58
N HIS A 56 -1.24 -8.37 -0.61
CA HIS A 56 -1.33 -9.07 -1.89
C HIS A 56 0.05 -9.48 -2.43
N ARG A 57 0.59 -10.58 -1.91
CA ARG A 57 1.94 -11.07 -2.25
C ARG A 57 2.18 -11.25 -3.75
N ALA A 58 1.26 -11.89 -4.48
CA ALA A 58 1.45 -12.17 -5.91
C ALA A 58 1.59 -10.89 -6.76
N ALA A 59 0.94 -9.79 -6.34
CA ALA A 59 1.07 -8.51 -7.03
C ALA A 59 2.45 -7.89 -6.77
N VAL A 60 2.95 -7.98 -5.54
CA VAL A 60 4.30 -7.52 -5.19
C VAL A 60 5.34 -8.30 -5.99
N GLU A 61 5.23 -9.63 -6.05
CA GLU A 61 6.16 -10.47 -6.83
C GLU A 61 6.17 -10.07 -8.32
N ALA A 62 5.00 -9.91 -8.94
CA ALA A 62 4.89 -9.46 -10.34
C ALA A 62 5.52 -8.08 -10.59
N LEU A 63 5.35 -7.13 -9.65
CA LEU A 63 5.92 -5.79 -9.74
C LEU A 63 7.44 -5.81 -9.54
N LEU A 64 7.95 -6.53 -8.55
CA LEU A 64 9.38 -6.63 -8.28
C LEU A 64 10.13 -7.31 -9.43
N ASP A 65 9.58 -8.39 -9.98
CA ASP A 65 10.17 -9.07 -11.13
C ASP A 65 10.22 -8.17 -12.37
N ALA A 66 9.18 -7.35 -12.60
CA ALA A 66 9.15 -6.39 -13.69
C ALA A 66 10.16 -5.24 -13.52
N LEU A 67 10.55 -4.91 -12.29
CA LEU A 67 11.45 -3.81 -11.96
C LEU A 67 12.90 -4.26 -11.73
N ARG A 68 13.17 -5.57 -11.68
CA ARG A 68 14.50 -6.15 -11.46
C ARG A 68 15.55 -5.54 -12.41
N GLY A 69 16.67 -5.09 -11.84
CA GLY A 69 17.80 -4.50 -12.58
C GLY A 69 17.54 -3.12 -13.20
N THR A 70 16.35 -2.54 -13.02
CA THR A 70 16.00 -1.25 -13.64
C THR A 70 16.42 -0.03 -12.82
N HIS A 71 16.71 -0.23 -11.53
CA HIS A 71 16.94 0.82 -10.52
C HIS A 71 15.78 1.82 -10.36
N LYS A 72 14.61 1.52 -10.92
CA LYS A 72 13.40 2.33 -10.78
C LYS A 72 12.87 2.28 -9.36
N VAL A 73 12.18 3.36 -8.98
CA VAL A 73 11.61 3.53 -7.64
C VAL A 73 10.40 2.63 -7.47
N PHE A 74 10.35 1.89 -6.36
CA PHE A 74 9.20 1.13 -5.92
C PHE A 74 8.83 1.50 -4.48
N LEU A 75 7.66 2.12 -4.29
CA LEU A 75 7.14 2.46 -2.98
C LEU A 75 6.00 1.52 -2.62
N HIS A 76 6.09 0.87 -1.46
CA HIS A 76 5.03 0.03 -0.93
C HIS A 76 4.41 0.64 0.33
N THR A 77 3.08 0.73 0.38
CA THR A 77 2.39 1.14 1.60
C THR A 77 2.05 -0.09 2.44
N SER A 78 2.77 -0.28 3.55
CA SER A 78 2.46 -1.25 4.59
C SER A 78 1.71 -0.55 5.73
N GLY A 79 1.84 -1.02 6.97
CA GLY A 79 1.23 -0.37 8.13
C GLY A 79 1.99 -0.62 9.42
N SER A 80 2.02 0.39 10.29
CA SER A 80 2.71 0.33 11.59
C SER A 80 2.16 -0.76 12.53
N SER A 81 1.03 -1.39 12.20
CA SER A 81 0.49 -2.54 12.94
C SER A 81 1.42 -3.76 12.94
N ILE A 82 2.48 -3.78 12.13
CA ILE A 82 3.48 -4.86 12.12
C ILE A 82 4.25 -5.02 13.43
N VAL A 83 4.32 -3.96 14.25
CA VAL A 83 4.90 -4.01 15.61
C VAL A 83 3.82 -4.12 16.70
N GLY A 84 2.55 -4.21 16.32
CA GLY A 84 1.44 -4.30 17.25
C GLY A 84 1.26 -5.72 17.78
N ASP A 85 0.87 -5.83 19.05
CA ASP A 85 0.58 -7.10 19.72
C ASP A 85 -0.84 -7.12 20.32
N ALA A 86 -1.18 -8.23 20.97
CA ALA A 86 -2.44 -8.39 21.70
C ALA A 86 -2.35 -7.88 23.16
N SER A 87 -1.66 -6.75 23.42
CA SER A 87 -1.49 -6.17 24.76
C SER A 87 -2.80 -5.77 25.45
N GLY A 88 -3.91 -5.66 24.72
CA GLY A 88 -5.20 -5.25 25.26
C GLY A 88 -5.22 -3.80 25.74
N GLY A 89 -4.41 -2.93 25.14
CA GLY A 89 -4.31 -1.51 25.48
C GLY A 89 -3.31 -1.19 26.60
N LYS A 90 -2.53 -2.17 27.06
CA LYS A 90 -1.42 -1.92 27.98
C LYS A 90 -0.27 -1.23 27.24
N SER A 91 0.30 -0.20 27.85
CA SER A 91 1.49 0.46 27.33
C SER A 91 2.74 -0.41 27.50
N SER A 92 3.77 -0.11 26.72
CA SER A 92 5.11 -0.69 26.81
C SER A 92 6.15 0.42 26.69
N ASP A 93 7.25 0.30 27.41
CA ASP A 93 8.42 1.19 27.28
C ASP A 93 9.38 0.72 26.17
N VAL A 94 9.07 -0.39 25.49
CA VAL A 94 9.88 -0.93 24.39
C VAL A 94 9.75 -0.02 23.17
N VAL A 95 10.91 0.40 22.63
CA VAL A 95 11.01 1.22 21.42
C VAL A 95 11.49 0.33 20.28
N TYR A 96 10.76 0.37 19.16
CA TYR A 96 11.12 -0.35 17.94
C TYR A 96 11.69 0.61 16.89
N TYR A 97 12.70 0.16 16.16
CA TYR A 97 13.34 0.89 15.07
C TYR A 97 13.12 0.14 13.75
N GLU A 98 13.23 0.83 12.62
CA GLU A 98 12.96 0.27 11.29
C GLU A 98 13.92 -0.88 10.93
N ASP A 99 15.12 -0.91 11.51
CA ASP A 99 16.14 -1.96 11.36
C ASP A 99 16.13 -2.98 12.51
N SER A 100 15.20 -2.83 13.47
CA SER A 100 15.08 -3.66 14.67
C SER A 100 13.62 -3.85 15.04
N LEU A 101 12.90 -4.55 14.17
CA LEU A 101 11.51 -4.93 14.38
C LEU A 101 11.42 -6.19 15.26
N PRO A 102 10.36 -6.33 16.08
CA PRO A 102 10.11 -7.56 16.82
C PRO A 102 9.68 -8.69 15.88
N GLU A 103 9.68 -9.92 16.39
CA GLU A 103 9.04 -11.04 15.69
C GLU A 103 7.55 -10.71 15.51
N PRO A 104 7.00 -10.78 14.28
CA PRO A 104 5.61 -10.45 14.05
C PRO A 104 4.68 -11.45 14.70
N THR A 105 3.52 -10.98 15.16
CA THR A 105 2.42 -11.88 15.52
C THR A 105 1.96 -12.69 14.30
N VAL A 106 1.34 -13.85 14.53
CA VAL A 106 0.91 -14.77 13.47
C VAL A 106 0.04 -14.07 12.41
N ASP A 107 -0.84 -13.17 12.82
CA ASP A 107 -1.74 -12.42 11.94
C ASP A 107 -1.03 -11.30 11.14
N LYS A 108 0.23 -11.00 11.46
CA LYS A 108 1.08 -10.00 10.79
C LYS A 108 2.25 -10.60 10.03
N ALA A 109 2.59 -11.86 10.29
CA ALA A 109 3.74 -12.54 9.68
C ALA A 109 3.72 -12.49 8.15
N ALA A 110 2.56 -12.67 7.51
CA ALA A 110 2.45 -12.62 6.05
C ALA A 110 2.78 -11.23 5.48
N ARG A 111 2.35 -10.16 6.16
CA ARG A 111 2.64 -8.78 5.75
C ARG A 111 4.12 -8.44 5.96
N VAL A 112 4.70 -8.81 7.09
CA VAL A 112 6.13 -8.62 7.35
C VAL A 112 6.99 -9.41 6.36
N ALA A 113 6.55 -10.61 5.95
CA ALA A 113 7.24 -11.36 4.91
C ALA A 113 7.21 -10.65 3.54
N ILE A 114 6.11 -9.95 3.20
CA ILE A 114 6.02 -9.11 2.00
C ILE A 114 6.97 -7.90 2.13
N ASP A 115 6.98 -7.22 3.27
CA ASP A 115 7.87 -6.08 3.51
C ASP A 115 9.35 -6.49 3.37
N ASN A 116 9.73 -7.62 3.96
CA ASN A 116 11.08 -8.17 3.84
C ASN A 116 11.44 -8.57 2.39
N LEU A 117 10.49 -9.13 1.63
CA LEU A 117 10.69 -9.43 0.21
C LEU A 117 11.00 -8.16 -0.59
N ILE A 118 10.29 -7.07 -0.31
CA ILE A 118 10.47 -5.78 -0.97
C ILE A 118 11.83 -5.16 -0.63
N LEU A 119 12.20 -5.15 0.64
CA LEU A 119 13.51 -4.65 1.08
C LEU A 119 14.67 -5.47 0.47
N ALA A 120 14.49 -6.79 0.33
CA ALA A 120 15.49 -7.66 -0.29
C ALA A 120 15.71 -7.35 -1.78
N ALA A 121 14.69 -6.86 -2.50
CA ALA A 121 14.78 -6.53 -3.92
C ALA A 121 15.77 -5.40 -4.24
N ALA A 122 16.22 -4.64 -3.23
CA ALA A 122 17.34 -3.71 -3.38
C ALA A 122 18.61 -4.40 -3.91
N LYS A 123 18.85 -5.65 -3.50
CA LYS A 123 19.99 -6.47 -3.97
C LYS A 123 19.86 -6.84 -5.44
N ASP A 124 18.64 -6.81 -5.96
CA ASP A 124 18.29 -7.16 -7.33
C ASP A 124 18.16 -5.93 -8.23
N GLY A 125 18.61 -4.76 -7.76
CA GLY A 125 18.59 -3.52 -8.53
C GLY A 125 17.22 -2.85 -8.60
N VAL A 126 16.35 -3.02 -7.60
CA VAL A 126 15.12 -2.23 -7.43
C VAL A 126 15.36 -1.15 -6.38
N ASN A 127 15.01 0.11 -6.64
CA ASN A 127 15.09 1.16 -5.62
C ASN A 127 13.81 1.14 -4.76
N ALA A 128 13.77 0.22 -3.79
CA ALA A 128 12.58 -0.09 -3.03
C ALA A 128 12.53 0.60 -1.65
N ALA A 129 11.34 1.03 -1.23
CA ALA A 129 11.07 1.48 0.13
C ALA A 129 9.69 0.99 0.61
N VAL A 130 9.61 0.63 1.89
CA VAL A 130 8.37 0.27 2.58
C VAL A 130 7.96 1.43 3.49
N ILE A 131 6.72 1.89 3.37
CA ILE A 131 6.14 2.96 4.17
C ILE A 131 5.17 2.35 5.17
N CYS A 132 5.54 2.35 6.46
CA CYS A 132 4.70 1.81 7.53
C CYS A 132 3.72 2.88 8.05
N ASN A 133 2.65 3.13 7.28
CA ASN A 133 1.65 4.13 7.64
C ASN A 133 0.93 3.80 8.97
N THR A 134 0.62 4.83 9.76
CA THR A 134 -0.23 4.73 10.96
C THR A 134 -1.70 4.96 10.60
N LEU A 135 -2.54 5.38 11.54
CA LEU A 135 -3.94 5.77 11.27
C LEU A 135 -4.01 6.84 10.15
N ILE A 136 -4.48 6.44 8.97
CA ILE A 136 -4.78 7.33 7.85
C ILE A 136 -6.22 7.82 8.01
N TYR A 137 -6.39 9.14 8.03
CA TYR A 137 -7.70 9.79 8.14
C TYR A 137 -7.77 11.05 7.29
N GLY A 138 -8.99 11.51 7.01
CA GLY A 138 -9.26 12.72 6.22
C GLY A 138 -10.24 12.45 5.09
N HIS A 139 -10.46 13.48 4.28
CA HIS A 139 -11.33 13.42 3.10
C HIS A 139 -10.50 13.13 1.86
N SER A 140 -11.00 12.24 1.01
CA SER A 140 -10.43 12.06 -0.32
C SER A 140 -10.57 13.32 -1.16
N LEU A 141 -9.58 13.56 -2.02
CA LEU A 141 -9.57 14.70 -2.94
C LEU A 141 -10.21 14.38 -4.31
N GLY A 142 -10.86 13.22 -4.48
CA GLY A 142 -11.57 12.94 -5.72
C GLY A 142 -12.22 11.57 -5.88
N VAL A 143 -11.64 10.51 -5.29
CA VAL A 143 -12.24 9.16 -5.30
C VAL A 143 -12.94 8.95 -3.97
N ASN A 144 -14.28 8.88 -3.93
CA ASN A 144 -15.02 8.77 -2.67
C ASN A 144 -14.67 7.46 -1.94
N ARG A 145 -13.74 7.56 -0.99
CA ARG A 145 -13.23 6.46 -0.16
C ARG A 145 -13.16 6.97 1.26
N ASP A 146 -13.90 6.32 2.14
CA ASP A 146 -13.81 6.58 3.57
C ASP A 146 -12.62 5.83 4.16
N SER A 147 -11.94 6.46 5.13
CA SER A 147 -11.03 5.72 6.00
C SER A 147 -11.81 4.62 6.74
N VAL A 148 -11.19 3.49 7.01
CA VAL A 148 -11.90 2.35 7.62
C VAL A 148 -12.21 2.61 9.10
N GLN A 149 -11.22 3.14 9.84
CA GLN A 149 -11.26 3.14 11.30
C GLN A 149 -12.16 4.23 11.88
N LEU A 150 -11.91 5.52 11.59
CA LEU A 150 -12.65 6.62 12.21
C LEU A 150 -14.16 6.62 11.85
N PRO A 151 -14.58 6.52 10.58
CA PRO A 151 -16.00 6.42 10.23
C PRO A 151 -16.72 5.25 10.92
N ARG A 152 -16.05 4.10 11.06
CA ARG A 152 -16.61 2.95 11.78
C ARG A 152 -16.77 3.24 13.27
N LEU A 153 -15.77 3.81 13.92
CA LEU A 153 -15.83 4.19 15.34
C LEU A 153 -16.90 5.26 15.60
N LEU A 154 -16.98 6.30 14.75
CA LEU A 154 -18.00 7.35 14.84
C LEU A 154 -19.42 6.79 14.68
N LYS A 155 -19.63 5.87 13.72
CA LYS A 155 -20.92 5.20 13.52
C LYS A 155 -21.31 4.38 14.75
N GLN A 156 -20.34 3.69 15.36
CA GLN A 156 -20.58 2.91 16.57
C GLN A 156 -20.90 3.80 17.78
N ALA A 157 -20.14 4.87 18.00
CA ALA A 157 -20.39 5.82 19.09
C ALA A 157 -21.80 6.41 19.02
N ARG A 158 -22.19 6.94 17.83
CA ARG A 158 -23.54 7.45 17.56
C ARG A 158 -24.63 6.40 17.82
N LYS A 159 -24.41 5.16 17.36
CA LYS A 159 -25.37 4.06 17.58
C LYS A 159 -25.50 3.70 19.07
N SER A 160 -24.43 3.85 19.84
CA SER A 160 -24.37 3.54 21.27
C SER A 160 -24.75 4.72 22.18
N GLY A 161 -25.00 5.91 21.64
CA GLY A 161 -25.36 7.09 22.42
C GLY A 161 -24.20 7.74 23.19
N VAL A 162 -22.95 7.51 22.74
CA VAL A 162 -21.74 8.20 23.22
C VAL A 162 -21.35 9.29 22.25
#